data_AF-A0A090W5A1-F1
#
_entry.id   AF-A0A090W5A1-F1
#
_cell.length_a   1.000
_cell.length_b   1.000
_cell.length_c   1.000
_cell.angle_alpha   90.00
_cell.angle_beta   90.00
_cell.angle_gamma   90.00
#
_symmetry.space_group_name_H-M   'P 1'
#
loop_
_entity.id
_entity.type
_entity.pdbx_description
1 polymer ?
#
loop_
_entity_poly.entity_id
_entity_poly.type
_entity_poly.pdbx_seq_one_letter_code
_entity_poly.pdbx_strand_id
1 'polypeptide(L)' 'MSTITIFLIAFIALEHFYFVVLEMFLWTTPKGIKTFGLKSKQFAEDTKVLAANQGLYNGFLAAGLVLAILTEHKNSLLFF' A
#
# COMPACT_ATOMS: atom_id res chain seq x y z
N MET A 1 17.01 -15.65 4.32
CA MET A 1 16.80 -15.19 2.91
C MET A 1 18.06 -14.47 2.42
N SER A 2 18.24 -14.24 1.11
CA SER A 2 19.39 -13.41 0.67
C SER A 2 19.16 -11.95 1.05
N THR A 3 20.24 -11.19 1.28
CA THR A 3 20.16 -9.75 1.58
C THR A 3 19.41 -8.97 0.50
N ILE A 4 19.63 -9.32 -0.77
CA ILE A 4 18.95 -8.72 -1.92
C ILE A 4 17.45 -8.99 -1.84
N THR A 5 17.05 -10.22 -1.54
CA THR A 5 15.63 -10.58 -1.38
C THR A 5 14.97 -9.77 -0.27
N ILE A 6 15.61 -9.65 0.89
CA ILE A 6 15.07 -8.86 2.02
C ILE A 6 14.91 -7.40 1.62
N PHE A 7 15.90 -6.81 0.95
CA PHE A 7 15.84 -5.43 0.48
C PHE A 7 14.67 -5.20 -0.48
N LEU A 8 14.47 -6.08 -1.46
CA LEU A 8 13.37 -5.97 -2.41
C LEU A 8 12.00 -6.10 -1.74
N ILE A 9 11.82 -7.05 -0.83
CA ILE A 9 10.55 -7.21 -0.11
C ILE A 9 10.27 -5.99 0.78
N ALA A 10 11.29 -5.49 1.50
CA ALA A 10 11.16 -4.31 2.34
C ALA A 10 10.81 -3.06 1.51
N PHE A 11 11.40 -2.92 0.33
CA PHE A 11 11.07 -1.86 -0.62
C PHE A 11 9.60 -1.92 -1.06
N ILE A 12 9.11 -3.10 -1.46
CA ILE A 12 7.71 -3.31 -1.86
C ILE A 12 6.76 -3.02 -0.68
N ALA A 13 7.07 -3.48 0.53
CA ALA A 13 6.27 -3.19 1.72
C ALA A 13 6.19 -1.67 1.98
N LEU A 14 7.28 -0.94 1.76
CA LEU A 14 7.31 0.52 1.88
C LEU A 14 6.44 1.21 0.82
N GLU A 15 6.43 0.72 -0.43
CA GLU A 15 5.51 1.21 -1.47
C GLU A 15 4.05 1.03 -1.05
N HIS A 16 3.69 -0.13 -0.50
CA HIS A 16 2.32 -0.36 0.00
C HIS A 16 1.95 0.57 1.16
N PHE A 17 2.85 0.83 2.11
CA PHE A 17 2.60 1.84 3.14
C PHE A 17 2.44 3.24 2.56
N TYR A 18 3.20 3.57 1.51
CA TYR A 18 3.02 4.84 0.81
C TYR A 18 1.63 4.93 0.15
N PHE A 19 1.15 3.85 -0.48
CA PHE A 19 -0.20 3.80 -1.04
C PHE A 19 -1.28 3.88 0.04
N VAL A 20 -1.12 3.22 1.19
CA VAL A 20 -2.04 3.38 2.35
C VAL A 20 -2.22 4.85 2.70
N VAL A 21 -1.12 5.60 2.80
CA VAL A 21 -1.17 7.04 3.12
C VAL A 21 -1.93 7.81 2.04
N LEU A 22 -1.64 7.53 0.77
CA LEU A 22 -2.29 8.21 -0.34
C LEU A 22 -3.79 7.91 -0.44
N GLU A 23 -4.18 6.65 -0.27
CA GLU A 23 -5.54 6.16 -0.52
C GLU A 23 -6.49 6.37 0.67
N MET A 24 -6.00 6.25 1.91
CA MET A 24 -6.85 6.41 3.10
C MET A 24 -6.90 7.87 3.59
N PHE A 25 -5.79 8.61 3.47
CA PHE A 25 -5.67 9.92 4.10
C PHE A 25 -5.59 11.07 3.09
N LEU A 26 -4.92 10.87 1.95
CA LEU A 26 -4.66 11.96 0.99
C LEU A 26 -5.51 11.88 -0.28
N TRP A 27 -6.45 10.93 -0.39
CA TRP A 27 -7.17 10.63 -1.63
C TRP A 27 -7.84 11.85 -2.27
N THR A 28 -8.52 12.67 -1.45
CA THR A 28 -9.28 13.83 -1.92
C THR A 28 -8.46 15.13 -1.93
N THR A 29 -7.17 15.05 -1.59
CA THR A 29 -6.25 16.19 -1.65
C THR A 29 -5.71 16.40 -3.06
N PRO A 30 -5.17 17.59 -3.41
CA PRO A 30 -4.52 17.82 -4.70
C PRO A 30 -3.40 16.82 -5.01
N LYS A 31 -2.69 16.33 -3.97
CA LYS A 31 -1.65 15.31 -4.13
C LYS A 31 -2.25 13.98 -4.56
N GLY A 32 -3.28 13.47 -3.86
CA GLY A 32 -3.96 12.23 -4.21
C GLY A 32 -4.57 12.28 -5.62
N ILE A 33 -5.32 13.35 -5.91
CA ILE A 33 -5.93 13.58 -7.23
C ILE A 33 -4.88 13.57 -8.35
N LYS A 34 -3.74 14.26 -8.15
CA LYS A 34 -2.65 14.30 -9.15
C LYS A 34 -1.95 12.95 -9.28
N THR A 35 -1.68 12.26 -8.17
CA THR A 35 -0.97 10.97 -8.18
C THR A 35 -1.76 9.88 -8.90
N PHE A 36 -3.09 9.84 -8.72
CA PHE A 36 -3.95 8.83 -9.35
C PHE A 36 -4.69 9.32 -10.60
N GLY A 37 -4.44 10.55 -11.06
CA GLY A 37 -5.08 11.12 -12.25
C GLY A 37 -6.61 11.18 -12.16
N LEU A 38 -7.15 11.50 -10.98
CA LEU A 38 -8.59 11.50 -10.75
C LEU A 38 -9.29 12.61 -11.55
N LYS A 39 -10.45 12.29 -12.13
CA LYS A 39 -11.18 13.16 -13.08
C LYS A 39 -11.60 14.50 -12.50
N SER A 40 -11.93 14.55 -11.21
CA SER A 40 -12.34 15.76 -10.50
C SER A 40 -12.25 15.55 -8.98
N LYS A 41 -12.34 16.64 -8.22
CA LYS A 41 -12.47 16.57 -6.76
C LYS A 41 -13.74 15.84 -6.34
N GLN A 42 -14.86 16.05 -7.04
CA GLN A 42 -16.12 15.35 -6.76
C GLN A 42 -15.95 13.84 -6.93
N PHE A 43 -15.31 13.40 -8.03
CA PHE A 43 -15.03 11.98 -8.25
C PHE A 43 -14.17 11.39 -7.12
N ALA A 44 -13.18 12.14 -6.61
CA ALA A 44 -12.37 11.70 -5.49
C ALA A 44 -13.21 11.55 -4.20
N GLU A 45 -14.11 12.50 -3.91
CA GLU A 45 -15.02 12.41 -2.76
C GLU A 45 -15.97 11.22 -2.89
N ASP A 46 -16.58 11.02 -4.07
CA ASP A 46 -17.53 9.92 -4.34
C ASP A 46 -16.87 8.54 -4.21
N THR A 47 -15.56 8.45 -4.48
CA THR A 47 -14.79 7.20 -4.43
C THR A 47 -13.93 7.06 -3.17
N LYS A 48 -14.00 8.00 -2.22
CA LYS A 48 -13.13 8.03 -1.03
C LYS A 48 -13.19 6.75 -0.20
N VAL A 49 -14.39 6.19 0.00
CA VAL A 49 -14.55 4.95 0.77
C VAL A 49 -13.97 3.76 0.04
N LEU A 50 -14.14 3.69 -1.29
CA LEU A 50 -13.52 2.65 -2.12
C LEU A 50 -12.00 2.72 -2.03
N ALA A 51 -11.42 3.92 -2.13
CA ALA A 51 -9.99 4.13 -2.00
C ALA A 51 -9.48 3.76 -0.60
N ALA A 52 -10.19 4.16 0.46
CA ALA A 52 -9.82 3.78 1.82
C ALA A 52 -9.80 2.25 2.01
N ASN A 53 -10.71 1.52 1.36
CA ASN A 53 -10.70 0.06 1.35
C ASN A 53 -9.48 -0.50 0.59
N GLN A 54 -9.11 0.07 -0.57
CA GLN A 54 -7.86 -0.29 -1.27
C GLN A 54 -6.62 -0.07 -0.39
N GLY A 55 -6.57 1.08 0.30
CA GLY A 55 -5.52 1.39 1.24
C GLY A 55 -5.45 0.39 2.39
N LEU A 56 -6.59 -0.08 2.89
CA LEU A 56 -6.62 -1.11 3.93
C LEU A 56 -6.03 -2.44 3.44
N TYR A 57 -6.36 -2.88 2.22
CA TYR A 57 -5.73 -4.07 1.61
C TYR A 57 -4.22 -3.91 1.47
N ASN A 58 -3.75 -2.75 0.98
CA ASN A 58 -2.32 -2.42 0.91
C ASN A 58 -1.67 -2.48 2.31
N GLY A 59 -2.37 -2.02 3.34
CA GLY A 59 -1.89 -2.08 4.73
C GLY A 59 -1.71 -3.51 5.23
N PHE A 60 -2.68 -4.40 4.97
CA PHE A 60 -2.55 -5.82 5.32
C PHE A 60 -1.41 -6.50 4.57
N LEU A 61 -1.26 -6.21 3.28
CA LEU A 61 -0.17 -6.75 2.46
C LEU A 61 1.19 -6.30 3.00
N ALA A 62 1.37 -5.00 3.26
CA ALA A 62 2.60 -4.46 3.83
C ALA A 62 2.94 -5.08 5.20
N ALA A 63 1.94 -5.18 6.08
CA ALA A 63 2.13 -5.78 7.40
C ALA A 63 2.50 -7.28 7.30
N GLY A 64 1.88 -8.02 6.40
CA GLY A 64 2.18 -9.42 6.11
C GLY A 64 3.60 -9.61 5.60
N LEU A 65 4.04 -8.78 4.64
CA LEU A 65 5.40 -8.80 4.11
C LEU A 65 6.45 -8.50 5.20
N VAL A 66 6.21 -7.49 6.04
CA VAL A 66 7.09 -7.15 7.17
C VAL A 66 7.18 -8.32 8.16
N LEU A 67 6.03 -8.89 8.55
CA LEU A 67 5.99 -10.03 9.46
C LEU A 67 6.75 -11.24 8.88
N ALA A 68 6.59 -11.49 7.59
CA ALA A 68 7.25 -12.60 6.91
C ALA A 68 8.77 -12.41 6.80
N ILE A 69 9.26 -11.17 6.65
CA ILE A 69 10.69 -10.85 6.79
C ILE A 69 11.16 -11.15 8.20
N LEU A 70 10.47 -10.62 9.23
CA LEU A 70 10.89 -10.72 10.63
C LEU A 70 10.91 -12.16 11.16
N THR A 71 10.03 -13.01 10.63
CA THR A 71 9.91 -14.42 11.01
C THR A 71 10.70 -15.36 10.10
N GLU A 72 11.29 -14.84 9.03
CA GLU A 72 11.97 -15.61 7.97
C GLU A 72 11.13 -16.73 7.33
N HIS A 73 9.79 -16.60 7.38
CA HIS A 73 8.86 -17.60 6.86
C HIS A 73 8.58 -17.41 5.36
N LYS A 74 9.25 -18.20 4.51
CA LYS A 74 9.07 -18.16 3.05
C LYS A 74 7.64 -18.40 2.58
N ASN A 75 6.89 -19.26 3.27
CA ASN A 75 5.50 -19.54 2.89
C ASN A 75 4.60 -18.32 3.10
N SER A 76 4.87 -17.52 4.12
CA SER A 76 4.17 -16.25 4.35
C SER A 76 4.50 -15.25 3.25
N LEU A 77 5.75 -15.19 2.79
CA LEU A 77 6.16 -14.36 1.64
C LEU A 77 5.57 -14.79 0.30
N LEU A 78 5.14 -16.04 0.16
CA LEU A 78 4.47 -16.49 -1.06
C LEU A 78 2.98 -16.13 -1.03
N PHE A 79 2.41 -16.05 0.17
CA PHE A 79 1.00 -15.72 0.37
C PHE A 79 0.72 -14.22 0.25
N PHE A 80 1.60 -13.40 0.83
CA PHE A 80 1.58 -11.94 0.74
C PHE A 80 2.36 -11.50 -0.50
#